data_AF-A0A432Y1E3-F1
#
_entry.id   AF-A0A432Y1E3-F1
#
_cell.length_a   1.000
_cell.length_b   1.000
_cell.length_c   1.000
_cell.angle_alpha   90.00
_cell.angle_beta   90.00
_cell.angle_gamma   90.00
#
_symmetry.space_group_name_H-M   'P 1'
#
loop_
_entity.id
_entity.type
_entity.pdbx_description
1 polymer ?
#
loop_
_entity_poly.entity_id
_entity_poly.type
_entity_poly.pdbx_seq_one_letter_code
_entity_poly.pdbx_strand_id
1 'polypeptide(L)'
;MATDDTGLTGYLKAGFTSSFSWVMKVAYLLAIVLTVFIFWTGYEFFTASADEQVYWGILLLLVFNAQVATKIWIFLETGRNHTANEIRRMEVRLAQRMQENT
;
A
#
# COMPACT_ATOMS: atom_id res chain seq x y z
N MET A 1 -9.37 14.02 -28.27
CA MET A 1 -9.07 14.77 -27.04
C MET A 1 -9.70 14.00 -25.88
N ALA A 2 -9.00 12.99 -25.37
CA ALA A 2 -9.48 12.16 -24.26
C ALA A 2 -8.98 12.81 -22.98
N THR A 3 -9.90 13.10 -22.07
CA THR A 3 -9.64 13.80 -20.81
C THR A 3 -8.76 12.95 -19.90
N ASP A 4 -7.67 13.56 -19.45
CA ASP A 4 -6.65 13.02 -18.54
C ASP A 4 -7.21 12.75 -17.13
N ASP A 5 -8.07 11.75 -16.97
CA ASP A 5 -8.46 11.23 -15.66
C ASP A 5 -7.42 10.22 -15.10
N THR A 6 -6.15 10.36 -15.51
CA THR A 6 -4.97 9.68 -14.96
C THR A 6 -4.44 10.39 -13.71
N GLY A 7 -5.34 10.87 -12.85
CA GLY A 7 -4.99 11.45 -11.56
C GLY A 7 -4.53 10.40 -10.53
N LEU A 8 -3.88 10.83 -9.45
CA LEU A 8 -3.48 10.01 -8.29
C LEU A 8 -4.61 9.08 -7.82
N THR A 9 -5.86 9.55 -7.90
CA THR A 9 -7.06 8.80 -7.59
C THR A 9 -7.29 7.62 -8.55
N GLY A 10 -7.00 7.77 -9.84
CA GLY A 10 -7.00 6.70 -10.84
C GLY A 10 -5.90 5.66 -10.60
N TYR A 11 -4.70 6.11 -10.22
CA TYR A 11 -3.60 5.22 -9.81
C TYR A 11 -3.96 4.40 -8.58
N LEU A 12 -4.51 5.04 -7.54
CA LEU A 12 -4.99 4.37 -6.33
C LEU A 12 -6.12 3.39 -6.66
N LYS A 13 -7.07 3.78 -7.51
CA LYS A 13 -8.20 2.93 -7.92
C LYS A 13 -7.76 1.72 -8.75
N ALA A 14 -6.72 1.85 -9.57
CA ALA A 14 -6.12 0.73 -10.29
C ALA A 14 -5.52 -0.33 -9.34
N GLY A 15 -5.05 0.07 -8.16
CA GLY A 15 -4.64 -0.86 -7.10
C GLY A 15 -5.80 -1.70 -6.54
N PHE A 16 -7.03 -1.19 -6.61
CA PHE A 16 -8.25 -1.86 -6.10
C PHE A 16 -8.99 -2.72 -7.12
N THR A 17 -8.67 -2.64 -8.42
CA THR A 17 -9.38 -3.36 -9.50
C THR A 17 -8.76 -4.71 -9.90
N SER A 18 -7.63 -5.09 -9.30
CA SER A 18 -7.02 -6.41 -9.50
C SER A 18 -7.68 -7.47 -8.59
N SER A 19 -7.58 -8.76 -8.96
CA SER A 19 -7.95 -9.92 -8.12
C SER A 19 -7.32 -9.90 -6.72
N PHE A 20 -6.32 -9.03 -6.49
CA PHE A 20 -5.66 -8.79 -5.21
C PHE A 20 -6.31 -7.70 -4.31
N SER A 21 -7.49 -7.18 -4.70
CA SER A 21 -8.22 -6.13 -3.98
C SER A 21 -8.47 -6.45 -2.50
N TRP A 22 -8.64 -7.74 -2.15
CA TRP A 22 -8.81 -8.17 -0.77
C TRP A 22 -7.56 -7.95 0.08
N VAL A 23 -6.37 -8.27 -0.45
CA VAL A 23 -5.10 -8.08 0.27
C VAL A 23 -4.84 -6.59 0.50
N MET A 24 -5.19 -5.74 -0.47
CA MET A 24 -5.08 -4.29 -0.31
C MET A 24 -6.01 -3.75 0.79
N LYS A 25 -7.26 -4.25 0.88
CA LYS A 25 -8.17 -3.89 1.98
C LYS A 25 -7.63 -4.30 3.35
N VAL A 26 -7.06 -5.51 3.46
CA VAL A 26 -6.42 -5.99 4.69
C VAL A 26 -5.23 -5.11 5.07
N ALA A 27 -4.40 -4.71 4.11
CA ALA A 27 -3.25 -3.85 4.36
C ALA A 27 -3.65 -2.45 4.83
N TYR A 28 -4.70 -1.85 4.24
CA TYR A 28 -5.25 -0.59 4.74
C TYR A 28 -5.87 -0.70 6.13
N LEU A 29 -6.57 -1.81 6.42
CA LEU A 29 -7.09 -2.08 7.76
C LEU A 29 -5.95 -2.20 8.78
N LEU A 30 -4.88 -2.93 8.43
CA LEU A 30 -3.68 -3.05 9.25
C LEU A 30 -3.02 -1.69 9.49
N ALA A 31 -2.94 -0.83 8.47
CA ALA A 31 -2.39 0.51 8.61
C ALA A 31 -3.21 1.38 9.59
N ILE A 32 -4.54 1.26 9.59
CA ILE A 32 -5.40 1.96 10.56
C ILE A 32 -5.13 1.43 11.97
N VAL A 33 -5.06 0.12 12.14
CA VAL A 33 -4.78 -0.52 13.44
C VAL A 33 -3.42 -0.07 13.98
N LEU A 34 -2.38 -0.08 13.16
CA LEU A 34 -1.04 0.40 13.53
C LEU A 34 -1.06 1.88 13.92
N THR A 35 -1.81 2.73 13.21
CA THR A 35 -2.00 4.13 13.62
C THR A 35 -2.59 4.25 15.01
N VAL A 36 -3.63 3.47 15.35
CA VAL A 36 -4.22 3.47 16.70
C VAL A 36 -3.17 3.04 17.73
N PHE A 37 -2.38 2.00 17.43
CA PHE A 37 -1.29 1.57 18.31
C PHE A 37 -0.21 2.64 18.50
N ILE A 38 0.15 3.43 17.48
CA ILE A 38 1.10 4.55 17.63
C ILE A 38 0.57 5.56 18.65
N PHE A 39 -0.71 5.95 18.56
CA PHE A 39 -1.29 6.89 19.52
C PHE A 39 -1.35 6.31 20.94
N TRP A 40 -1.74 5.04 21.07
CA TRP A 40 -1.80 4.36 22.36
C TRP A 40 -0.43 4.28 23.03
N THR A 41 0.56 3.79 22.28
CA THR A 41 1.93 3.57 22.79
C THR A 41 2.66 4.88 23.02
N GLY A 42 2.36 5.91 22.23
CA GLY A 42 2.81 7.27 22.48
C GLY A 42 2.23 7.84 23.77
N TYR A 43 0.93 7.67 24.01
CA TYR A 43 0.30 8.10 25.27
C TYR A 43 0.95 7.42 26.47
N GLU A 44 1.06 6.08 26.45
CA GLU A 44 1.70 5.31 27.52
C GLU A 44 3.15 5.71 27.73
N PHE A 45 3.91 6.02 26.68
CA PHE A 45 5.30 6.49 26.81
C PHE A 45 5.41 7.81 27.59
N PHE A 46 4.43 8.71 27.46
CA PHE A 46 4.42 9.98 28.20
C PHE A 46 3.87 9.85 29.62
N THR A 47 3.02 8.85 29.89
CA THR A 47 2.39 8.64 31.21
C THR A 47 3.08 7.57 32.08
N ALA A 48 3.91 6.72 31.49
CA ALA A 48 4.59 5.63 32.19
C ALA A 48 5.64 6.11 33.18
N SER A 49 5.89 5.27 34.17
CA SER A 49 6.98 5.43 35.13
C SER A 49 8.35 5.35 34.44
N ALA A 50 9.39 5.95 35.03
CA ALA A 50 10.74 5.99 34.43
C ALA A 50 11.30 4.59 34.10
N ASP A 51 10.94 3.58 34.88
CA ASP A 51 11.37 2.19 34.67
C ASP A 51 10.71 1.54 33.44
N GLU A 52 9.48 1.95 33.11
CA GLU A 52 8.69 1.39 32.00
C GLU A 52 8.79 2.25 30.73
N GLN A 53 9.27 3.49 30.86
CA GLN A 53 9.36 4.44 29.76
C GLN A 53 10.20 3.90 28.58
N VAL A 54 11.29 3.20 28.86
CA VAL A 54 12.13 2.58 27.81
C VAL A 54 11.38 1.51 27.03
N TYR A 55 10.59 0.66 27.73
CA TYR A 55 9.79 -0.38 27.11
C TYR A 55 8.75 0.21 26.14
N TRP A 56 8.00 1.21 26.60
CA TRP A 56 7.03 1.91 25.76
C TRP A 56 7.69 2.67 24.60
N GLY A 57 8.90 3.19 24.79
CA GLY A 57 9.66 3.87 23.76
C GLY A 57 10.11 2.92 22.63
N ILE A 58 10.61 1.74 22.99
CA ILE A 58 10.96 0.70 22.00
C ILE A 58 9.71 0.23 21.25
N LEU A 59 8.60 0.04 21.97
CA LEU A 59 7.35 -0.44 21.38
C LEU A 59 6.76 0.61 20.43
N LEU A 60 6.80 1.89 20.79
CA LEU A 60 6.43 3.01 19.91
C LEU A 60 7.29 3.03 18.63
N LEU A 61 8.62 2.91 18.76
CA LEU A 61 9.54 2.84 17.62
C LEU A 61 9.23 1.65 16.70
N LEU A 62 8.93 0.48 17.27
CA LEU A 62 8.60 -0.72 16.52
C LEU A 62 7.31 -0.53 15.73
N VAL A 63 6.23 -0.07 16.37
CA VAL A 63 4.95 0.17 15.69
C VAL A 63 5.08 1.25 14.62
N PHE A 64 5.85 2.31 14.87
CA PHE A 64 6.13 3.34 13.87
C PHE A 64 6.85 2.77 12.64
N ASN A 65 7.89 1.96 12.83
CA ASN A 65 8.59 1.30 11.73
C ASN A 65 7.67 0.33 10.97
N ALA A 66 6.84 -0.44 11.67
CA ALA A 66 5.86 -1.31 11.06
C ALA A 66 4.86 -0.52 10.19
N GLN A 67 4.47 0.68 10.62
CA GLN A 67 3.58 1.55 9.86
C GLN A 67 4.24 2.09 8.58
N VAL A 68 5.51 2.51 8.66
CA VAL A 68 6.29 2.93 7.48
C VAL A 68 6.45 1.78 6.50
N ALA A 69 6.82 0.60 6.98
CA ALA A 69 7.00 -0.60 6.15
C ALA A 69 5.70 -1.00 5.44
N THR A 70 4.56 -0.95 6.15
CA THR A 70 3.23 -1.25 5.58
C THR A 70 2.93 -0.31 4.41
N LYS A 71 3.21 0.99 4.57
CA LYS A 71 2.98 1.98 3.52
C LYS A 71 3.86 1.73 2.29
N ILE A 72 5.15 1.44 2.49
CA ILE A 72 6.08 1.10 1.40
C ILE A 72 5.61 -0.16 0.67
N TRP A 73 5.21 -1.19 1.41
CA TRP A 73 4.71 -2.44 0.84
C TRP A 73 3.45 -2.22 -0.02
N ILE A 74 2.48 -1.42 0.45
CA ILE A 74 1.28 -1.05 -0.32
C ILE A 74 1.65 -0.42 -1.67
N PHE A 75 2.63 0.50 -1.69
CA PHE A 75 3.08 1.13 -2.93
C PHE A 75 3.79 0.15 -3.86
N LEU A 76 4.67 -0.71 -3.33
CA LEU A 76 5.33 -1.74 -4.14
C LEU A 76 4.32 -2.73 -4.74
N GLU A 77 3.35 -3.16 -3.94
CA GLU A 77 2.32 -4.09 -4.38
C GLU A 77 1.43 -3.47 -5.46
N THR A 78 1.08 -2.20 -5.31
CA THR A 78 0.32 -1.43 -6.31
C THR A 78 1.11 -1.30 -7.61
N GLY A 79 2.40 -0.91 -7.52
CA GLY A 79 3.29 -0.80 -8.67
C GLY A 79 3.46 -2.12 -9.41
N ARG A 80 3.70 -3.22 -8.68
CA ARG A 80 3.82 -4.58 -9.24
C ARG A 80 2.57 -4.98 -10.03
N ASN A 81 1.39 -4.73 -9.47
CA ASN A 81 0.12 -5.03 -10.14
C ASN A 81 -0.10 -4.15 -11.38
N HIS A 82 0.28 -2.87 -11.32
CA HIS A 82 0.19 -1.96 -12.46
C HIS A 82 1.08 -2.43 -13.62
N THR A 83 2.36 -2.69 -13.37
CA THR A 83 3.31 -3.19 -14.37
C THR A 83 2.84 -4.50 -15.01
N ALA A 84 2.34 -5.46 -14.21
CA ALA A 84 1.82 -6.72 -14.73
C ALA A 84 0.62 -6.52 -15.70
N ASN A 85 -0.24 -5.55 -15.41
CA ASN A 85 -1.38 -5.24 -16.27
C ASN A 85 -0.96 -4.52 -17.56
N GLU A 86 0.06 -3.68 -17.50
CA GLU A 86 0.60 -3.04 -18.70
C GLU A 86 1.25 -4.05 -19.64
N ILE A 87 2.02 -5.01 -19.10
CA ILE A 87 2.61 -6.12 -19.88
C ILE A 87 1.53 -6.91 -20.61
N ARG A 88 0.48 -7.34 -19.92
CA ARG A 88 -0.64 -8.07 -20.55
C ARG A 88 -1.32 -7.25 -21.67
N ARG A 89 -1.49 -5.94 -21.48
CA ARG A 89 -2.05 -5.05 -22.52
C ARG A 89 -1.13 -4.97 -23.73
N MET A 90 0.20 -4.96 -23.54
CA MET A 90 1.16 -4.98 -24.64
C MET A 90 1.14 -6.32 -25.39
N GLU A 91 1.05 -7.45 -24.67
CA GLU A 91 0.94 -8.78 -25.27
C GLU A 91 -0.30 -8.91 -26.17
N VAL A 92 -1.46 -8.44 -25.70
CA VAL A 92 -2.70 -8.44 -26.50
C VAL A 92 -2.57 -7.58 -27.76
N ARG A 93 -1.99 -6.38 -27.65
CA ARG A 93 -1.76 -5.50 -28.80
C ARG A 93 -0.80 -6.12 -29.82
N LEU A 94 0.23 -6.83 -29.33
CA LEU A 94 1.18 -7.53 -30.19
C LEU A 94 0.51 -8.68 -30.94
N ALA A 95 -0.31 -9.48 -30.25
CA ALA A 95 -1.06 -10.57 -30.86
C ALA A 95 -2.03 -10.08 -31.94
N GLN A 96 -2.72 -8.96 -31.71
CA GLN A 96 -3.60 -8.34 -32.71
C GLN A 96 -2.83 -7.90 -33.95
N ARG A 97 -1.68 -7.23 -33.77
CA ARG A 97 -0.83 -6.80 -34.90
C ARG A 97 -0.28 -7.98 -35.70
N MET A 98 0.00 -9.12 -35.07
CA MET A 98 0.44 -10.32 -35.78
C MET A 98 -0.68 -10.93 -36.62
N GLN A 99 -1.92 -10.89 -36.15
CA GLN A 99 -3.09 -11.38 -36.90
C GLN A 99 -3.47 -10.48 -38.07
N GLU A 100 -3.31 -9.16 -37.96
CA GLU A 100 -3.57 -8.21 -39.06
C GLU A 100 -2.58 -8.32 -40.22
N ASN A 101 -1.41 -8.93 -40.00
CA ASN A 101 -0.33 -9.04 -40.99
C ASN A 101 -0.24 -10.42 -41.67
N THR A 102 -1.27 -11.25 -41.50
CA THR A 102 -1.49 -12.56 -42.13
C THR A 102 -2.84 -12.58 -42.84
#